data_AF-A0A7C4IIT8-F1
#
_entry.id   AF-A0A7C4IIT8-F1
#
_cell.length_a   1.000
_cell.length_b   1.000
_cell.length_c   1.000
_cell.angle_alpha   90.00
_cell.angle_beta   90.00
_cell.angle_gamma   90.00
#
_symmetry.space_group_name_H-M   'P 1'
#
loop_
_entity.id
_entity.type
_entity.pdbx_description
1 polymer ?
#
loop_
_entity_poly.entity_id
_entity_poly.type
_entity_poly.pdbx_seq_one_letter_code
_entity_poly.pdbx_strand_id
1 'polypeptide(L)'
;MNQTLPIPEGFRALRGMFPVGLERQLGYTGPARYIGFCWDADEDDSWYTDGRSCGTTGQWEEYMSVVGRLGPYFQVNLGGTEEPATHLFIWDRAEHIGFLAEKDKAQQFLAAQWTQAP
;
A
#
# COMPACT_ATOMS: atom_id res chain seq x y z
N MET A 1 0.25 -17.14 -10.25
CA MET A 1 0.34 -17.82 -8.94
C MET A 1 0.81 -16.76 -7.96
N ASN A 2 0.00 -16.38 -6.98
CA ASN A 2 0.35 -15.32 -6.01
C ASN A 2 1.07 -15.98 -4.82
N GLN A 3 2.34 -15.65 -4.59
CA GLN A 3 3.15 -16.24 -3.53
C GLN A 3 2.87 -15.59 -2.18
N THR A 4 3.02 -16.36 -1.09
CA THR A 4 3.14 -15.81 0.26
C THR A 4 4.61 -15.48 0.49
N LEU A 5 4.91 -14.20 0.71
CA LEU A 5 6.26 -13.76 1.03
C LEU A 5 6.45 -13.67 2.55
N PRO A 6 7.65 -13.99 3.07
CA PRO A 6 7.96 -13.67 4.45
C PRO A 6 7.89 -12.15 4.64
N ILE A 7 7.19 -11.70 5.69
CA ILE A 7 7.08 -10.28 6.00
C ILE A 7 8.43 -9.77 6.51
N PRO A 8 9.06 -8.77 5.86
CA PRO A 8 10.36 -8.26 6.27
C PRO A 8 10.34 -7.56 7.63
N GLU A 9 11.52 -7.43 8.25
CA GLU A 9 11.69 -6.56 9.42
C GLU A 9 11.34 -5.10 9.08
N GLY A 10 10.73 -4.39 10.04
CA GLY A 10 10.28 -3.01 9.86
C GLY A 10 8.85 -2.87 9.32
N PHE A 11 8.17 -3.97 8.99
CA PHE A 11 6.76 -3.94 8.61
C PHE A 11 5.88 -3.99 9.87
N ARG A 12 5.08 -2.95 10.09
CA ARG A 12 4.10 -2.90 11.17
C ARG A 12 2.75 -3.41 10.67
N ALA A 13 2.29 -4.55 11.20
CA ALA A 13 1.01 -5.15 10.83
C ALA A 13 -0.19 -4.46 11.50
N LEU A 14 -1.26 -4.26 10.73
CA LEU A 14 -2.54 -3.65 11.09
C LEU A 14 -3.67 -4.67 10.83
N ARG A 15 -3.98 -5.48 11.84
CA ARG A 15 -4.93 -6.61 11.71
C ARG A 15 -6.36 -6.19 12.11
N GLY A 16 -7.35 -6.65 11.36
CA GLY A 16 -8.77 -6.48 11.67
C GLY A 16 -9.31 -5.04 11.54
N MET A 17 -8.53 -4.14 10.91
CA MET A 17 -8.87 -2.72 10.79
C MET A 17 -9.60 -2.35 9.51
N PHE A 18 -9.59 -3.22 8.49
CA PHE A 18 -9.99 -2.86 7.13
C PHE A 18 -11.02 -3.83 6.55
N PRO A 19 -11.93 -3.34 5.70
CA PRO A 19 -12.93 -4.18 5.05
C PRO A 19 -12.29 -5.10 3.99
N VAL A 20 -12.97 -6.21 3.70
CA VAL A 20 -12.68 -7.05 2.53
C VAL A 20 -12.91 -6.23 1.25
N GLY A 21 -11.99 -6.34 0.28
CA GLY A 21 -12.07 -5.61 -0.98
C GLY A 21 -11.60 -4.16 -0.91
N LEU A 22 -10.87 -3.78 0.15
CA LEU A 22 -10.28 -2.45 0.30
C LEU A 22 -9.52 -2.01 -0.96
N GLU A 23 -8.81 -2.91 -1.64
CA GLU A 23 -8.05 -2.58 -2.84
C GLU A 23 -8.91 -1.94 -3.93
N ARG A 24 -10.16 -2.40 -4.09
CA ARG A 24 -11.08 -1.88 -5.12
C ARG A 24 -11.68 -0.55 -4.70
N GLN A 25 -11.90 -0.36 -3.40
CA GLN A 25 -12.34 0.93 -2.84
C GLN A 25 -11.25 1.99 -3.05
N LEU A 26 -9.98 1.58 -2.95
CA LEU A 26 -8.82 2.41 -3.26
C LEU A 26 -8.44 2.39 -4.75
N GLY A 27 -9.35 2.01 -5.65
CA GLY A 27 -9.15 2.11 -7.10
C GLY A 27 -8.24 1.06 -7.75
N TYR A 28 -7.62 0.15 -7.00
CA TYR A 28 -6.80 -0.91 -7.56
C TYR A 28 -7.65 -2.06 -8.14
N THR A 29 -7.44 -2.35 -9.43
CA THR A 29 -8.18 -3.40 -10.18
C THR A 29 -7.30 -4.57 -10.62
N GLY A 30 -6.01 -4.55 -10.31
CA GLY A 30 -5.05 -5.55 -10.76
C GLY A 30 -5.10 -6.88 -9.99
N PRO A 31 -4.30 -7.88 -10.43
CA PRO A 31 -4.32 -9.22 -9.87
C PRO A 31 -3.34 -9.44 -8.70
N ALA A 32 -2.52 -8.45 -8.35
CA ALA A 32 -1.49 -8.62 -7.32
C ALA A 32 -2.10 -8.97 -5.95
N ARG A 33 -1.35 -9.71 -5.14
CA ARG A 33 -1.76 -10.02 -3.76
C ARG A 33 -1.44 -8.86 -2.83
N TYR A 34 -0.22 -8.34 -2.93
CA TYR A 34 0.25 -7.23 -2.12
C TYR A 34 0.21 -5.95 -2.95
N ILE A 35 -0.44 -4.91 -2.43
CA ILE A 35 -0.52 -3.59 -3.08
C ILE A 35 -0.11 -2.51 -2.10
N GLY A 36 0.83 -1.65 -2.50
CA GLY A 36 1.21 -0.46 -1.77
C GLY A 36 0.37 0.75 -2.18
N PHE A 37 0.02 1.59 -1.22
CA PHE A 37 -0.68 2.86 -1.39
C PHE A 37 0.04 3.97 -0.63
N CYS A 38 0.08 5.16 -1.21
CA CYS A 38 0.51 6.40 -0.58
C CYS A 38 -0.23 7.60 -1.18
N TRP A 39 -0.07 8.78 -0.58
CA TRP A 39 -0.39 10.05 -1.23
C TRP A 39 0.76 10.48 -2.14
N ASP A 40 0.42 11.00 -3.32
CA ASP A 40 1.35 11.68 -4.21
C ASP A 40 1.01 13.17 -4.24
N ALA A 41 1.96 13.99 -3.79
CA ALA A 41 1.79 15.43 -3.69
C ALA A 41 1.73 16.09 -5.08
N ASP A 42 2.43 15.53 -6.08
CA ASP A 42 2.54 16.14 -7.40
C ASP A 42 1.24 15.97 -8.21
N GLU A 43 0.54 14.86 -7.98
CA GLU A 43 -0.73 14.52 -8.66
C GLU A 43 -1.97 14.91 -7.82
N ASP A 44 -1.77 15.38 -6.58
CA ASP A 44 -2.83 15.68 -5.59
C ASP A 44 -3.85 14.53 -5.45
N ASP A 45 -3.34 13.29 -5.50
CA ASP A 45 -4.14 12.07 -5.46
C ASP A 45 -3.38 10.98 -4.69
N SER A 46 -4.11 9.94 -4.34
CA SER A 46 -3.52 8.69 -3.92
C SER A 46 -2.93 7.91 -5.10
N TRP A 47 -1.80 7.28 -4.81
CA TRP A 47 -1.01 6.50 -5.74
C TRP A 47 -0.94 5.05 -5.27
N TYR A 48 -0.98 4.11 -6.21
CA TYR A 48 -0.75 2.70 -5.93
C TYR A 48 0.51 2.18 -6.63
N THR A 49 1.10 1.13 -6.07
CA THR A 49 2.06 0.28 -6.75
C THR A 49 1.86 -1.16 -6.33
N ASP A 50 1.92 -2.08 -7.28
CA ASP A 50 1.96 -3.51 -6.97
C ASP A 50 3.36 -4.11 -7.17
N GLY A 51 4.38 -3.28 -7.40
CA GLY A 51 5.75 -3.72 -7.67
C GLY A 51 6.02 -4.12 -9.12
N ARG A 52 5.00 -4.11 -9.99
CA ARG A 52 5.16 -4.26 -11.45
C ARG A 52 4.56 -3.07 -12.21
N SER A 53 3.41 -2.60 -11.76
CA SER A 53 2.68 -1.46 -12.28
C SER A 53 2.42 -0.44 -11.15
N CYS A 54 2.17 0.79 -11.56
CA CYS A 54 1.83 1.89 -10.64
C CYS A 54 0.98 2.93 -11.35
N GLY A 55 0.31 3.79 -10.57
CA GLY A 55 -0.46 4.92 -11.07
C GLY A 55 -1.32 5.57 -9.99
N THR A 56 -2.00 6.64 -10.37
CA THR A 56 -3.01 7.29 -9.53
C THR A 56 -4.26 6.42 -9.42
N THR A 57 -4.96 6.50 -8.29
CA THR A 57 -6.17 5.70 -8.06
C THR A 57 -7.44 6.40 -8.51
N GLY A 58 -7.47 7.75 -8.53
CA GLY A 58 -8.67 8.53 -8.73
C GLY A 58 -9.66 8.47 -7.55
N GLN A 59 -9.28 7.87 -6.42
CA GLN A 59 -10.10 7.62 -5.23
C GLN A 59 -9.48 8.27 -3.99
N TRP A 60 -9.06 9.53 -4.13
CA TRP A 60 -8.35 10.28 -3.08
C TRP A 60 -9.18 10.44 -1.80
N GLU A 61 -10.51 10.61 -1.90
CA GLU A 61 -11.41 10.74 -0.75
C GLU A 61 -11.44 9.46 0.09
N GLU A 62 -11.60 8.31 -0.57
CA GLU A 62 -11.57 6.99 0.04
C GLU A 62 -10.21 6.73 0.68
N TYR A 63 -9.12 7.03 -0.04
CA TYR A 63 -7.77 6.91 0.50
C TYR A 63 -7.57 7.75 1.77
N MET A 64 -7.99 9.03 1.76
CA MET A 64 -7.91 9.90 2.93
C MET A 64 -8.72 9.34 4.10
N SER A 65 -9.92 8.81 3.83
CA SER A 65 -10.76 8.21 4.86
C SER A 65 -10.16 6.94 5.45
N VAL A 66 -9.46 6.10 4.70
CA VAL A 66 -8.97 4.82 5.24
C VAL A 66 -7.50 4.87 5.63
N VAL A 67 -6.66 5.24 4.68
CA VAL A 67 -5.20 5.12 4.77
C VAL A 67 -4.57 6.42 5.28
N GLY A 68 -5.04 7.58 4.81
CA GLY A 68 -4.48 8.88 5.21
C GLY A 68 -4.49 9.11 6.72
N ARG A 69 -5.57 8.68 7.41
CA ARG A 69 -5.71 8.80 8.87
C ARG A 69 -4.69 7.95 9.67
N LEU A 70 -4.06 6.96 9.05
CA LEU A 70 -3.08 6.09 9.72
C LEU A 70 -1.76 6.81 10.00
N GLY A 71 -1.37 7.77 9.14
CA GLY A 71 -0.09 8.47 9.24
C GLY A 71 0.13 9.12 10.61
N PRO A 72 -0.75 10.03 11.05
CA PRO A 72 -0.65 10.67 12.37
C PRO A 72 -0.73 9.67 13.53
N TYR A 73 -1.59 8.65 13.43
CA TYR A 73 -1.79 7.69 14.51
C TYR A 73 -0.57 6.79 14.74
N PHE A 74 0.08 6.35 13.67
CA PHE A 74 1.25 5.46 13.75
C PHE A 74 2.59 6.19 13.65
N GLN A 75 2.56 7.52 13.53
CA GLN A 75 3.73 8.40 13.36
C GLN A 75 4.56 8.01 12.13
N VAL A 76 3.88 7.76 11.01
CA VAL A 76 4.50 7.46 9.71
C VAL A 76 4.05 8.50 8.69
N ASN A 77 4.91 8.79 7.70
CA ASN A 77 4.58 9.72 6.63
C ASN A 77 4.12 8.94 5.39
N LEU A 78 2.79 8.91 5.18
CA LEU A 78 2.10 8.33 4.02
C LEU A 78 1.89 9.34 2.88
N GLY A 79 2.56 10.48 2.94
CA GLY A 79 2.46 11.61 2.04
C GLY A 79 1.36 12.58 2.46
N GLY A 80 1.47 13.80 1.94
CA GLY A 80 0.47 14.86 2.05
C GLY A 80 0.68 15.89 0.95
N THR A 81 -0.14 16.93 0.93
CA THR A 81 -0.13 17.96 -0.12
C THR A 81 1.22 18.66 -0.31
N GLU A 82 2.05 18.71 0.73
CA GLU A 82 3.35 19.40 0.71
C GLU A 82 4.54 18.47 0.97
N GLU A 83 4.29 17.20 1.31
CA GLU A 83 5.34 16.28 1.75
C GLU A 83 5.25 14.95 1.00
N PRO A 84 6.35 14.52 0.32
CA PRO A 84 6.41 13.21 -0.29
C PRO A 84 6.26 12.08 0.73
N ALA A 85 5.55 11.02 0.36
CA ALA A 85 5.43 9.83 1.18
C ALA A 85 6.79 9.13 1.36
N THR A 86 7.15 8.85 2.61
CA THR A 86 8.31 8.02 2.98
C THR A 86 7.93 6.59 3.35
N HIS A 87 6.64 6.33 3.55
CA HIS A 87 6.08 5.04 3.87
C HIS A 87 5.00 4.66 2.86
N LEU A 88 4.77 3.35 2.72
CA LEU A 88 3.62 2.79 2.02
C LEU A 88 2.71 2.08 3.02
N PHE A 89 1.41 2.18 2.77
CA PHE A 89 0.44 1.24 3.30
C PHE A 89 0.31 0.07 2.34
N ILE A 90 0.63 -1.14 2.79
CA ILE A 90 0.59 -2.35 1.98
C ILE A 90 -0.63 -3.18 2.39
N TRP A 91 -1.47 -3.53 1.43
CA TRP A 91 -2.62 -4.40 1.63
C TRP A 91 -2.32 -5.81 1.15
N ASP A 92 -2.38 -6.81 2.05
CA ASP A 92 -2.42 -8.23 1.69
C ASP A 92 -3.87 -8.67 1.47
N ARG A 93 -4.23 -8.88 0.21
CA ARG A 93 -5.59 -9.29 -0.19
C ARG A 93 -5.95 -10.70 0.21
N ALA A 94 -4.99 -11.59 0.44
CA ALA A 94 -5.29 -12.97 0.79
C ALA A 94 -5.62 -13.11 2.28
N GLU A 95 -4.85 -12.43 3.13
CA GLU A 95 -4.99 -12.51 4.59
C GLU A 95 -5.81 -11.35 5.18
N HIS A 96 -6.14 -10.33 4.37
CA HIS A 96 -6.81 -9.10 4.79
C HIS A 96 -6.07 -8.36 5.92
N ILE A 97 -4.75 -8.22 5.75
CA ILE A 97 -3.86 -7.56 6.70
C ILE A 97 -3.23 -6.35 6.02
N GLY A 98 -3.29 -5.20 6.69
CA GLY A 98 -2.54 -4.01 6.30
C GLY A 98 -1.13 -4.03 6.91
N PHE A 99 -0.16 -3.45 6.23
CA PHE A 99 1.19 -3.22 6.76
C PHE A 99 1.60 -1.78 6.51
N LEU A 100 2.33 -1.19 7.45
CA LEU A 100 3.05 0.07 7.23
C LEU A 100 4.54 -0.25 7.15
N ALA A 101 5.20 0.25 6.11
CA ALA A 101 6.62 0.03 5.90
C ALA A 101 7.27 1.22 5.17
N GLU A 102 8.57 1.42 5.39
CA GLU A 102 9.38 2.38 4.64
C GLU A 102 9.31 2.08 3.13
N LYS A 103 9.22 3.14 2.33
CA LYS A 103 8.93 3.05 0.89
C LYS A 103 9.91 2.15 0.13
N ASP A 104 11.21 2.26 0.41
CA ASP A 104 12.23 1.45 -0.27
C ASP A 104 12.08 -0.05 0.00
N LYS A 105 11.88 -0.43 1.27
CA LYS A 105 11.66 -1.83 1.66
C LYS A 105 10.34 -2.36 1.13
N ALA A 106 9.30 -1.53 1.17
CA ALA A 106 7.98 -1.85 0.64
C ALA A 106 8.04 -2.12 -0.87
N GLN A 107 8.72 -1.27 -1.65
CA GLN A 107 8.88 -1.45 -3.09
C GLN A 107 9.65 -2.73 -3.44
N GLN A 108 10.73 -3.04 -2.71
CA GLN A 108 11.47 -4.30 -2.89
C GLN A 108 10.58 -5.52 -2.62
N PHE A 109 9.80 -5.48 -1.53
CA PHE A 109 8.85 -6.55 -1.19
C PHE A 109 7.78 -6.74 -2.26
N LEU A 110 7.19 -5.64 -2.74
CA LEU A 110 6.17 -5.67 -3.78
C LEU A 110 6.72 -6.19 -5.12
N ALA A 111 7.94 -5.80 -5.50
CA ALA A 111 8.59 -6.31 -6.70
C ALA A 111 8.89 -7.81 -6.61
N ALA A 112 9.34 -8.28 -5.43
CA ALA A 112 9.67 -9.68 -5.20
C ALA A 112 8.48 -10.62 -5.45
N GLN A 113 7.24 -10.17 -5.24
CA GLN A 113 6.04 -11.00 -5.44
C GLN A 113 5.85 -11.47 -6.89
N TRP A 114 6.48 -10.79 -7.85
CA TRP A 114 6.42 -11.10 -9.28
C TRP A 114 7.56 -11.99 -9.77
N THR A 115 8.57 -12.18 -8.93
CA THR A 115 9.70 -13.03 -9.28
C THR A 115 9.22 -14.47 -9.18
N GLN A 116 9.07 -15.16 -10.31
CA GLN A 116 8.71 -16.57 -10.31
C GLN A 116 9.75 -17.33 -9.46
N ALA A 117 9.31 -18.04 -8.43
CA ALA A 117 10.09 -19.21 -8.04
C ALA A 117 10.03 -20.17 -9.23
N PRO A 118 11.17 -20.68 -9.73
CA PRO A 118 11.20 -21.60 -10.85
C PRO A 118 10.36 -22.86 -10.63
#